data_AF-A0A1W9T904-F1
#
_entry.id   AF-A0A1W9T904-F1
#
_cell.length_a   1.000
_cell.length_b   1.000
_cell.length_c   1.000
_cell.angle_alpha   90.00
_cell.angle_beta   90.00
_cell.angle_gamma   90.00
#
_symmetry.space_group_name_H-M   'P 1'
#
loop_
_entity.id
_entity.type
_entity.pdbx_description
1 polymer ?
#
loop_
_entity_poly.entity_id
_entity_poly.type
_entity_poly.pdbx_seq_one_letter_code
_entity_poly.pdbx_strand_id
1 'polypeptide(L)'
;MAQKAIFFDRDDTLISDSGYMRRPDQVNLLPGVPETMIQLKKMGYLLVVVTNQSGIARGFLTENELDKIHQELKRQLAAEGAEIDKFYYCPYHPDGAVKDFSVESNLRKPNAGMFFQAEEDLDIDLTQSWMIGDSYRDIQAGKAAGCHTILVDVPGKIREKKPNDAEPDRKAVNLREAVNIIRMHVFHQKAKAVKQTSEQSQGPEESPESSEPEPAGEIVSDKSETIAPISPPQTRTEEFADETLATPLAAMPKPDTETTTKNVSDEDPQTAEPEPTKVYTAKSPPQNKPQQHAEPGSETHHLLEEIAHRLKRKDREGLYQEFSVFKLLSLMIQVVAVFTLIISLCFWLSPKVGGEAAVIMIGYSIALQLIVIALLMMHSRD
;
A
#
# COMPACT_ATOMS: atom_id res chain seq x y z
N MET A 1 2.34 -27.85 -2.38
CA MET A 1 3.55 -27.18 -1.87
C MET A 1 3.07 -25.97 -1.11
N ALA A 2 3.61 -25.75 0.09
CA ALA A 2 3.26 -24.59 0.91
C ALA A 2 3.50 -23.29 0.12
N GLN A 3 2.59 -22.33 0.29
CA GLN A 3 2.56 -21.09 -0.46
C GLN A 3 3.49 -20.07 0.17
N LYS A 4 4.15 -19.24 -0.63
CA LYS A 4 4.89 -18.08 -0.10
C LYS A 4 3.97 -16.86 0.00
N ALA A 5 4.18 -16.00 0.98
CA ALA A 5 3.37 -14.82 1.20
C ALA A 5 4.19 -13.54 1.36
N ILE A 6 3.56 -12.41 1.03
CA ILE A 6 3.97 -11.10 1.47
C ILE A 6 2.97 -10.65 2.52
N PHE A 7 3.48 -10.46 3.72
CA PHE A 7 2.78 -9.84 4.84
C PHE A 7 3.01 -8.34 4.78
N PHE A 8 1.95 -7.57 4.86
CA PHE A 8 1.99 -6.11 4.91
C PHE A 8 1.46 -5.61 6.25
N ASP A 9 2.10 -4.60 6.82
CA ASP A 9 1.36 -3.68 7.68
C ASP A 9 0.36 -2.86 6.84
N ARG A 10 -0.64 -2.26 7.48
CA ARG A 10 -1.68 -1.49 6.78
C ARG A 10 -1.35 0.00 6.75
N ASP A 11 -1.33 0.60 7.93
CA ASP A 11 -1.17 2.03 8.13
C ASP A 11 0.28 2.41 7.80
N ASP A 12 0.46 3.46 7.02
CA ASP A 12 1.75 3.92 6.47
C ASP A 12 2.53 2.93 5.59
N THR A 13 1.94 1.78 5.27
CA THR A 13 2.52 0.79 4.34
C THR A 13 1.66 0.61 3.08
N LEU A 14 0.35 0.45 3.24
CA LEU A 14 -0.62 0.37 2.15
C LEU A 14 -1.46 1.64 2.01
N ILE A 15 -1.78 2.28 3.14
CA ILE A 15 -2.59 3.50 3.20
C ILE A 15 -1.90 4.55 4.04
N SER A 16 -2.19 5.83 3.83
CA SER A 16 -1.63 6.88 4.69
C SER A 16 -2.22 6.84 6.10
N ASP A 17 -1.37 6.86 7.12
CA ASP A 17 -1.82 6.92 8.52
C ASP A 17 -2.33 8.33 8.87
N SER A 18 -3.63 8.41 9.14
CA SER A 18 -4.33 9.59 9.65
C SER A 18 -4.47 9.59 11.18
N GLY A 19 -3.84 8.62 11.86
CA GLY A 19 -4.00 8.32 13.27
C GLY A 19 -5.08 7.25 13.49
N TYR A 20 -5.97 7.46 14.45
CA TYR A 20 -7.09 6.55 14.66
C TYR A 20 -8.12 6.71 13.55
N MET A 21 -7.92 6.02 12.43
CA MET A 21 -8.89 5.94 11.33
C MET A 21 -10.19 5.32 11.85
N ARG A 22 -11.30 6.05 11.72
CA ARG A 22 -12.62 5.64 12.21
C ARG A 22 -13.64 5.43 11.12
N ARG A 23 -13.36 5.92 9.91
CA ARG A 23 -14.33 5.94 8.82
C ARG A 23 -13.70 5.45 7.51
N PRO A 24 -14.46 4.73 6.66
CA PRO A 24 -13.98 4.25 5.37
C PRO A 24 -13.49 5.36 4.44
N ASP A 25 -14.10 6.55 4.47
CA ASP A 25 -13.72 7.70 3.63
C ASP A 25 -12.33 8.28 3.94
N GLN A 26 -11.68 7.81 5.01
CA GLN A 26 -10.30 8.17 5.36
C GLN A 26 -9.27 7.21 4.74
N VAL A 27 -9.72 6.11 4.11
CA VAL A 27 -8.84 5.18 3.39
C VAL A 27 -8.27 5.88 2.16
N ASN A 28 -6.97 6.10 2.20
CA ASN A 28 -6.23 6.72 1.11
C ASN A 28 -4.98 5.87 0.81
N LEU A 29 -5.00 5.17 -0.33
CA LEU A 29 -3.90 4.33 -0.78
C LEU A 29 -2.61 5.14 -0.97
N LEU A 30 -1.49 4.54 -0.57
CA LEU A 30 -0.19 5.12 -0.89
C LEU A 30 0.13 4.94 -2.38
N PRO A 31 0.90 5.87 -2.99
CA PRO A 31 1.24 5.78 -4.40
C PRO A 31 1.95 4.47 -4.76
N GLY A 32 1.49 3.81 -5.82
CA GLY A 32 2.12 2.59 -6.34
C GLY A 32 1.67 1.29 -5.65
N VAL A 33 0.78 1.35 -4.65
CA VAL A 33 0.34 0.16 -3.90
C VAL A 33 -0.35 -0.87 -4.81
N PRO A 34 -1.38 -0.52 -5.62
CA PRO A 34 -2.03 -1.49 -6.49
C PRO A 34 -1.05 -2.18 -7.46
N GLU A 35 -0.18 -1.41 -8.10
CA GLU A 35 0.76 -1.94 -9.10
C GLU A 35 1.80 -2.88 -8.48
N THR A 36 2.25 -2.57 -7.25
CA THR A 36 3.18 -3.44 -6.52
C THR A 36 2.53 -4.76 -6.11
N MET A 37 1.27 -4.71 -5.65
CA MET A 37 0.51 -5.91 -5.31
C MET A 37 0.31 -6.82 -6.53
N ILE A 38 -0.07 -6.25 -7.68
CA ILE A 38 -0.19 -7.00 -8.95
C ILE A 38 1.14 -7.67 -9.31
N GLN A 39 2.27 -6.98 -9.17
CA GLN A 39 3.58 -7.55 -9.44
C GLN A 39 3.92 -8.71 -8.49
N LEU A 40 3.60 -8.59 -7.21
CA LEU A 40 3.84 -9.64 -6.22
C LEU A 40 2.94 -10.87 -6.44
N LYS A 41 1.66 -10.68 -6.79
CA LYS A 41 0.77 -11.78 -7.21
C LYS A 41 1.34 -12.51 -8.43
N LYS A 42 1.81 -11.78 -9.45
CA LYS A 42 2.49 -12.36 -10.64
C LYS A 42 3.75 -13.15 -10.29
N MET A 43 4.41 -12.81 -9.18
CA MET A 43 5.56 -13.55 -8.66
C MET A 43 5.16 -14.79 -7.84
N GLY A 44 3.86 -15.07 -7.71
CA GLY A 44 3.31 -16.24 -7.03
C GLY A 44 3.25 -16.10 -5.51
N TYR A 45 3.10 -14.88 -4.99
CA TYR A 45 2.90 -14.65 -3.56
C TYR A 45 1.42 -14.51 -3.22
N LEU A 46 1.01 -15.06 -2.07
CA LEU A 46 -0.19 -14.60 -1.36
C LEU A 46 0.08 -13.23 -0.74
N LEU A 47 -0.92 -12.36 -0.71
CA LEU A 47 -0.85 -11.02 -0.13
C LEU A 47 -1.74 -10.97 1.11
N VAL A 48 -1.10 -10.84 2.27
CA VAL A 48 -1.74 -10.92 3.58
C VAL A 48 -1.50 -9.63 4.34
N VAL A 49 -2.54 -9.03 4.91
CA VAL A 49 -2.40 -7.87 5.79
C VAL A 49 -2.38 -8.33 7.24
N VAL A 50 -1.41 -7.85 8.02
CA VAL A 50 -1.25 -8.11 9.46
C VAL A 50 -1.12 -6.79 10.20
N THR A 51 -2.19 -6.33 10.86
CA THR A 51 -2.26 -4.95 11.38
C THR A 51 -2.66 -4.87 12.87
N ASN A 52 -2.01 -3.96 13.61
CA ASN A 52 -2.37 -3.69 15.01
C ASN A 52 -3.49 -2.63 15.07
N GLN A 53 -4.69 -2.99 15.52
CA GLN A 53 -5.87 -2.11 15.56
C GLN A 53 -6.29 -1.80 17.00
N SER A 54 -5.36 -1.26 17.80
CA SER A 54 -5.63 -0.88 19.21
C SER A 54 -6.67 0.23 19.39
N GLY A 55 -7.14 0.86 18.32
CA GLY A 55 -8.30 1.74 18.36
C GLY A 55 -9.54 1.04 18.95
N ILE A 56 -9.65 -0.29 18.77
CA ILE A 56 -10.72 -1.10 19.34
C ILE A 56 -10.59 -1.19 20.87
N ALA A 57 -9.44 -1.63 21.38
CA ALA A 57 -9.18 -1.63 22.83
C ALA A 57 -9.32 -0.25 23.48
N ARG A 58 -9.05 0.83 22.74
CA ARG A 58 -9.18 2.21 23.24
C ARG A 58 -10.60 2.79 23.12
N GLY A 59 -11.54 2.06 22.52
CA GLY A 59 -12.93 2.53 22.33
C GLY A 59 -13.09 3.61 21.25
N PHE A 60 -12.10 3.73 20.36
CA PHE A 60 -12.12 4.67 19.24
C PHE A 60 -12.71 4.08 17.96
N LEU A 61 -12.80 2.76 17.88
CA LEU A 61 -13.23 2.01 16.70
C LEU A 61 -13.92 0.72 17.16
N THR A 62 -14.98 0.31 16.48
CA THR A 62 -15.58 -1.02 16.66
C THR A 62 -15.08 -1.99 15.59
N GLU A 63 -15.15 -3.31 15.82
CA GLU A 63 -14.78 -4.31 14.81
C GLU A 63 -15.61 -4.18 13.53
N ASN A 64 -16.90 -3.82 13.64
CA ASN A 64 -17.75 -3.57 12.48
C ASN A 64 -17.32 -2.33 11.66
N GLU A 65 -16.85 -1.28 12.33
CA GLU A 65 -16.28 -0.12 11.63
C GLU A 65 -14.94 -0.45 10.98
N LEU A 66 -14.11 -1.27 11.66
CA LEU A 66 -12.87 -1.78 11.08
C LEU A 66 -13.15 -2.62 9.82
N ASP A 67 -14.17 -3.48 9.84
CA ASP A 67 -14.55 -4.27 8.68
C ASP A 67 -14.95 -3.38 7.50
N LYS A 68 -15.73 -2.32 7.73
CA LYS A 68 -16.06 -1.33 6.69
C LYS A 68 -14.82 -0.63 6.11
N ILE A 69 -13.83 -0.33 6.96
CA ILE A 69 -12.54 0.24 6.51
C ILE A 69 -11.80 -0.77 5.63
N HIS A 70 -11.74 -2.04 6.02
CA HIS A 70 -11.11 -3.09 5.22
C HIS A 70 -11.85 -3.35 3.91
N GLN A 71 -13.19 -3.28 3.90
CA GLN A 71 -13.99 -3.38 2.68
C GLN A 71 -13.70 -2.24 1.71
N GLU A 72 -13.58 -1.01 2.21
CA GLU A 72 -13.23 0.14 1.36
C GLU A 72 -11.82 0.02 0.79
N LEU A 73 -10.84 -0.42 1.59
CA LEU A 73 -9.50 -0.72 1.10
C LEU A 73 -9.54 -1.79 -0.01
N LYS A 74 -10.25 -2.90 0.20
CA LYS A 74 -10.43 -3.93 -0.83
C LYS A 74 -11.09 -3.36 -2.08
N ARG A 75 -12.10 -2.51 -1.94
CA ARG A 75 -12.81 -1.90 -3.06
C ARG A 75 -11.88 -1.01 -3.90
N GLN A 76 -11.06 -0.17 -3.25
CA GLN A 76 -10.09 0.68 -3.96
C GLN A 76 -9.03 -0.16 -4.69
N LEU A 77 -8.49 -1.20 -4.05
CA LEU A 77 -7.52 -2.09 -4.68
C LEU A 77 -8.12 -2.85 -5.88
N ALA A 78 -9.33 -3.38 -5.72
CA ALA A 78 -10.02 -4.13 -6.77
C ALA A 78 -10.33 -3.25 -7.99
N ALA A 79 -10.64 -1.97 -7.79
CA ALA A 79 -10.84 -1.01 -8.88
C ALA A 79 -9.59 -0.83 -9.75
N GLU A 80 -8.40 -1.11 -9.20
CA GLU A 80 -7.12 -1.05 -9.92
C GLU A 80 -6.59 -2.45 -10.28
N GLY A 81 -7.36 -3.52 -10.06
CA GLY A 81 -6.98 -4.89 -10.39
C GLY A 81 -6.03 -5.55 -9.39
N ALA A 82 -5.87 -4.96 -8.20
CA ALA A 82 -5.13 -5.55 -7.08
C ALA A 82 -6.07 -6.24 -6.09
N GLU A 83 -5.58 -7.28 -5.41
CA GLU A 83 -6.37 -8.06 -4.46
C GLU A 83 -5.53 -8.45 -3.24
N ILE A 84 -6.17 -8.45 -2.07
CA ILE A 84 -5.63 -8.98 -0.81
C ILE A 84 -6.31 -10.31 -0.52
N ASP A 85 -5.51 -11.35 -0.32
CA ASP A 85 -6.01 -12.70 -0.05
C ASP A 85 -6.64 -12.79 1.35
N LYS A 86 -6.04 -12.14 2.37
CA LYS A 86 -6.55 -12.20 3.74
C LYS A 86 -6.11 -11.02 4.61
N PHE A 87 -6.95 -10.68 5.58
CA PHE A 87 -6.65 -9.71 6.63
C PHE A 87 -6.62 -10.43 7.98
N TYR A 88 -5.57 -10.16 8.76
CA TYR A 88 -5.46 -10.46 10.18
C TYR A 88 -5.21 -9.17 10.93
N TYR A 89 -5.84 -9.02 12.09
CA TYR A 89 -5.67 -7.85 12.92
C TYR A 89 -5.65 -8.20 14.40
N CYS A 90 -4.95 -7.39 15.18
CA CYS A 90 -4.97 -7.48 16.64
C CYS A 90 -5.79 -6.31 17.21
N PRO A 91 -6.98 -6.57 17.79
CA PRO A 91 -7.79 -5.52 18.43
C PRO A 91 -7.30 -5.17 19.84
N TYR A 92 -6.44 -6.01 20.44
CA TYR A 92 -6.04 -5.95 21.85
C TYR A 92 -4.96 -4.91 22.18
N HIS A 93 -5.04 -4.36 23.39
CA HIS A 93 -4.02 -3.51 24.00
C HIS A 93 -4.07 -3.64 25.54
N PRO A 94 -2.94 -3.83 26.26
CA PRO A 94 -2.96 -3.99 27.73
C PRO A 94 -3.55 -2.78 28.45
N ASP A 95 -3.24 -1.57 27.99
CA ASP A 95 -3.80 -0.32 28.53
C ASP A 95 -5.12 0.11 27.83
N GLY A 96 -5.96 -0.86 27.45
CA GLY A 96 -7.24 -0.60 26.76
C GLY A 96 -8.32 -0.06 27.71
N ALA A 97 -9.17 0.84 27.22
CA ALA A 97 -10.36 1.32 27.94
C ALA A 97 -11.54 0.35 27.85
N VAL A 98 -11.64 -0.43 26.76
CA VAL A 98 -12.68 -1.44 26.56
C VAL A 98 -12.23 -2.75 27.19
N LYS A 99 -12.91 -3.17 28.26
CA LYS A 99 -12.50 -4.29 29.12
C LYS A 99 -12.24 -5.59 28.35
N ASP A 100 -13.09 -5.94 27.38
CA ASP A 100 -12.97 -7.18 26.62
C ASP A 100 -11.75 -7.23 25.71
N PHE A 101 -11.18 -6.07 25.36
CA PHE A 101 -10.00 -5.95 24.52
C PHE A 101 -8.75 -5.48 25.29
N SER A 102 -8.88 -5.26 26.60
CA SER A 102 -7.84 -4.74 27.49
C SER A 102 -6.97 -5.87 28.05
N VAL A 103 -6.22 -6.52 27.17
CA VAL A 103 -5.39 -7.68 27.49
C VAL A 103 -4.08 -7.67 26.70
N GLU A 104 -3.05 -8.31 27.26
CA GLU A 104 -1.89 -8.70 26.46
C GLU A 104 -2.27 -9.82 25.48
N SER A 105 -1.71 -9.79 24.27
CA SER A 105 -2.05 -10.75 23.22
C SER A 105 -0.84 -11.11 22.37
N ASN A 106 -0.72 -12.39 22.03
CA ASN A 106 0.27 -12.90 21.09
C ASN A 106 0.01 -12.44 19.65
N LEU A 107 -1.20 -11.96 19.35
CA LEU A 107 -1.52 -11.37 18.04
C LEU A 107 -0.92 -9.97 17.88
N ARG A 108 -0.63 -9.27 18.98
CA ARG A 108 -0.14 -7.89 18.93
C ARG A 108 1.33 -7.85 18.54
N LYS A 109 1.65 -7.27 17.38
CA LYS A 109 3.04 -7.01 16.99
C LYS A 109 3.72 -6.15 18.08
N PRO A 110 4.89 -6.53 18.61
CA PRO A 110 5.94 -7.33 17.97
C PRO A 110 5.84 -8.85 18.09
N ASN A 111 4.78 -9.41 18.68
CA ASN A 111 4.56 -10.85 18.65
C ASN A 111 4.14 -11.33 17.25
N ALA A 112 4.46 -12.58 16.94
CA ALA A 112 4.25 -13.18 15.61
C ALA A 112 2.90 -13.91 15.45
N GLY A 113 1.96 -13.79 16.40
CA GLY A 113 0.74 -14.62 16.40
C GLY A 113 -0.12 -14.50 15.14
N MET A 114 -0.23 -13.30 14.55
CA MET A 114 -0.97 -13.13 13.28
C MET A 114 -0.31 -13.87 12.10
N PHE A 115 1.00 -14.08 12.12
CA PHE A 115 1.74 -14.79 11.08
C PHE A 115 1.49 -16.29 11.19
N PHE A 116 1.55 -16.84 12.40
CA PHE A 116 1.27 -18.26 12.64
C PHE A 116 -0.20 -18.60 12.34
N GLN A 117 -1.13 -17.69 12.64
CA GLN A 117 -2.52 -17.86 12.22
C GLN A 117 -2.66 -17.89 10.69
N ALA A 118 -1.93 -17.03 9.98
CA ALA A 118 -1.93 -17.04 8.53
C ALA A 118 -1.27 -18.29 7.92
N GLU A 119 -0.20 -18.78 8.55
CA GLU A 119 0.46 -20.05 8.19
C GLU A 119 -0.51 -21.23 8.25
N GLU A 120 -1.26 -21.36 9.34
CA GLU A 120 -2.26 -22.41 9.51
C GLU A 120 -3.43 -22.28 8.53
N ASP A 121 -4.00 -21.07 8.40
CA ASP A 121 -5.19 -20.82 7.58
C ASP A 121 -4.93 -20.96 6.06
N LEU A 122 -3.70 -20.71 5.60
CA LEU A 122 -3.37 -20.56 4.18
C LEU A 122 -2.24 -21.49 3.68
N ASP A 123 -1.74 -22.40 4.53
CA ASP A 123 -0.61 -23.29 4.23
C ASP A 123 0.62 -22.51 3.73
N ILE A 124 1.03 -21.48 4.49
CA ILE A 124 2.13 -20.57 4.10
C ILE A 124 3.49 -21.08 4.60
N ASP A 125 4.50 -21.12 3.73
CA ASP A 125 5.90 -21.24 4.11
C ASP A 125 6.46 -19.87 4.54
N LEU A 126 6.57 -19.66 5.86
CA LEU A 126 7.08 -18.42 6.43
C LEU A 126 8.55 -18.14 6.05
N THR A 127 9.36 -19.18 5.82
CA THR A 127 10.79 -19.02 5.50
C THR A 127 11.04 -18.46 4.09
N GLN A 128 10.05 -18.63 3.20
CA GLN A 128 10.05 -18.06 1.85
C GLN A 128 9.23 -16.77 1.74
N SER A 129 8.69 -16.31 2.87
CA SER A 129 7.78 -15.18 2.98
C SER A 129 8.49 -13.90 3.45
N TRP A 130 7.83 -12.76 3.25
CA TRP A 130 8.35 -11.45 3.60
C TRP A 130 7.37 -10.68 4.47
N MET A 131 7.87 -9.98 5.48
CA MET A 131 7.15 -8.91 6.18
C MET A 131 7.63 -7.55 5.67
N ILE A 132 6.69 -6.75 5.20
CA ILE A 132 6.89 -5.37 4.77
C ILE A 132 6.09 -4.48 5.71
N GLY A 133 6.78 -3.61 6.44
CA GLY A 133 6.12 -2.73 7.40
C GLY A 133 6.87 -1.44 7.59
N ASP A 134 6.20 -0.54 8.29
CA ASP A 134 6.66 0.81 8.53
C ASP A 134 7.37 0.94 9.90
N SER A 135 7.21 -0.02 10.81
CA SER A 135 7.75 0.12 12.17
C SER A 135 8.66 -1.03 12.57
N TYR A 136 9.59 -0.79 13.50
CA TYR A 136 10.46 -1.83 14.03
C TYR A 136 9.70 -2.97 14.70
N ARG A 137 8.47 -2.72 15.18
CA ARG A 137 7.59 -3.77 15.71
C ARG A 137 7.22 -4.80 14.64
N ASP A 138 7.06 -4.34 13.39
CA ASP A 138 6.71 -5.18 12.25
C ASP A 138 7.88 -6.08 11.89
N ILE A 139 9.08 -5.49 11.90
CA ILE A 139 10.34 -6.20 11.68
C ILE A 139 10.55 -7.27 12.76
N GLN A 140 10.33 -6.92 14.02
CA GLN A 140 10.48 -7.87 15.12
C GLN A 140 9.48 -9.04 14.99
N ALA A 141 8.22 -8.75 14.65
CA ALA A 141 7.21 -9.79 14.45
C ALA A 141 7.54 -10.69 13.25
N GLY A 142 7.94 -10.10 12.12
CA GLY A 142 8.35 -10.85 10.92
C GLY A 142 9.55 -11.75 11.19
N LYS A 143 10.56 -11.27 11.93
CA LYS A 143 11.72 -12.08 12.32
C LYS A 143 11.35 -13.20 13.28
N ALA A 144 10.48 -12.92 14.26
CA ALA A 144 10.00 -13.93 15.19
C ALA A 144 9.18 -15.03 14.47
N ALA A 145 8.52 -14.70 13.35
CA ALA A 145 7.83 -15.65 12.49
C ALA A 145 8.77 -16.42 11.54
N GLY A 146 10.04 -16.01 11.40
CA GLY A 146 10.98 -16.60 10.43
C GLY A 146 10.91 -16.02 9.01
N CYS A 147 10.15 -14.94 8.80
CA CYS A 147 10.07 -14.23 7.52
C CYS A 147 11.32 -13.39 7.27
N HIS A 148 11.61 -13.13 5.99
CA HIS A 148 12.46 -12.00 5.61
C HIS A 148 11.76 -10.67 5.90
N THR A 149 12.52 -9.61 6.17
CA THR A 149 11.93 -8.34 6.63
C THR A 149 12.41 -7.13 5.83
N ILE A 150 11.47 -6.26 5.45
CA ILE A 150 11.73 -4.97 4.81
C ILE A 150 11.07 -3.87 5.63
N LEU A 151 11.88 -2.92 6.10
CA LEU A 151 11.39 -1.67 6.68
C LEU A 151 11.23 -0.63 5.56
N VAL A 152 10.01 -0.14 5.34
CA VAL A 152 9.70 0.82 4.27
C VAL A 152 9.57 2.22 4.85
N ASP A 153 10.41 3.16 4.46
CA ASP A 153 10.35 4.55 4.95
C ASP A 153 9.08 5.28 4.54
N VAL A 154 8.63 6.18 5.42
CA VAL A 154 7.50 7.08 5.19
C VAL A 154 8.03 8.50 5.18
N PRO A 155 7.92 9.23 4.05
CA PRO A 155 8.37 10.60 3.96
C PRO A 155 7.78 11.47 5.08
N GLY A 156 8.64 12.24 5.76
CA GLY A 156 8.22 13.16 6.83
C GLY A 156 7.93 12.51 8.19
N LYS A 157 8.11 11.20 8.34
CA LYS A 157 8.03 10.53 9.66
C LYS A 157 9.40 10.03 10.10
N ILE A 158 9.90 10.60 11.20
CA ILE A 158 11.10 10.10 11.87
C ILE A 158 10.73 8.87 12.69
N ARG A 159 11.51 7.81 12.53
CA ARG A 159 11.34 6.56 13.26
C ARG A 159 12.47 6.39 14.26
N GLU A 160 12.11 6.43 15.53
CA GLU A 160 13.06 6.15 16.59
C GLU A 160 13.26 4.65 16.69
N LYS A 161 14.49 4.22 16.40
CA LYS A 161 14.94 2.86 16.70
C LYS A 161 15.23 2.78 18.19
N LYS A 162 14.57 1.88 18.90
CA LYS A 162 14.89 1.56 20.29
C LYS A 162 16.12 0.65 20.36
N PRO A 163 16.89 0.66 21.46
CA PRO A 163 18.09 -0.18 21.60
C PRO A 163 17.86 -1.68 21.34
N ASN A 164 16.67 -2.18 21.69
CA ASN A 164 16.32 -3.59 21.57
C ASN A 164 15.54 -3.93 20.28
N ASP A 165 15.35 -2.96 19.38
CA ASP A 165 14.66 -3.21 18.12
C ASP A 165 15.53 -4.04 17.18
N ALA A 166 14.92 -5.07 16.60
CA ALA A 166 15.57 -5.92 15.62
C ALA A 166 15.92 -5.12 14.35
N GLU A 167 17.12 -5.34 13.80
CA GLU A 167 17.48 -4.76 12.50
C GLU A 167 16.69 -5.45 11.38
N PRO A 168 16.13 -4.71 10.41
CA PRO A 168 15.50 -5.31 9.24
C PRO A 168 16.55 -5.92 8.31
N ASP A 169 16.16 -6.95 7.56
CA ASP A 169 17.08 -7.56 6.58
C ASP A 169 17.35 -6.60 5.41
N ARG A 170 16.36 -5.77 5.08
CA ARG A 170 16.42 -4.74 4.04
C ARG A 170 15.66 -3.47 4.44
N LYS A 171 16.02 -2.35 3.83
CA LYS A 171 15.29 -1.09 3.92
C LYS A 171 14.89 -0.65 2.51
N ALA A 172 13.76 0.02 2.39
CA ALA A 172 13.25 0.55 1.13
C ALA A 172 12.62 1.93 1.38
N VAL A 173 12.70 2.85 0.43
CA VAL A 173 12.10 4.19 0.55
C VAL A 173 10.60 4.20 0.23
N ASN A 174 10.09 3.14 -0.38
CA ASN A 174 8.68 2.93 -0.69
C ASN A 174 8.41 1.47 -1.08
N LEU A 175 7.13 1.12 -1.30
CA LEU A 175 6.71 -0.23 -1.65
C LEU A 175 7.26 -0.72 -2.99
N ARG A 176 7.45 0.18 -3.96
CA ARG A 176 8.02 -0.17 -5.27
C ARG A 176 9.47 -0.65 -5.15
N GLU A 177 10.27 0.02 -4.33
CA GLU A 177 11.63 -0.43 -4.04
C GLU A 177 11.63 -1.75 -3.27
N ALA A 178 10.71 -1.94 -2.32
CA ALA A 178 10.58 -3.21 -1.60
C ALA A 178 10.31 -4.39 -2.58
N VAL A 179 9.43 -4.22 -3.56
CA VAL A 179 9.19 -5.23 -4.61
C VAL A 179 10.43 -5.50 -5.45
N ASN A 180 11.21 -4.46 -5.80
CA ASN A 180 12.45 -4.65 -6.55
C ASN A 180 13.47 -5.46 -5.75
N ILE A 181 13.59 -5.21 -4.45
CA ILE A 181 14.45 -5.98 -3.54
C ILE A 181 14.04 -7.46 -3.54
N ILE A 182 12.74 -7.75 -3.42
CA ILE A 182 12.21 -9.13 -3.43
C ILE A 182 12.50 -9.80 -4.78
N ARG A 183 12.27 -9.09 -5.89
CA ARG A 183 12.57 -9.60 -7.24
C ARG A 183 14.04 -9.98 -7.39
N MET A 184 14.94 -9.10 -6.94
CA MET A 184 16.39 -9.36 -6.98
C MET A 184 16.79 -10.52 -6.08
N HIS A 185 16.18 -10.63 -4.90
CA HIS A 185 16.41 -11.76 -4.00
C HIS A 185 16.04 -13.10 -4.64
N VAL A 186 14.85 -13.20 -5.22
CA VAL A 186 14.38 -14.40 -5.91
C VAL A 186 15.26 -14.74 -7.11
N PHE A 187 15.68 -13.72 -7.88
CA PHE A 187 16.61 -13.90 -9.00
C PHE A 187 17.94 -14.52 -8.53
N HIS A 188 18.53 -13.98 -7.47
CA HIS A 188 19.80 -14.50 -6.94
C HIS A 188 19.68 -15.90 -6.35
N GLN A 189 18.56 -16.23 -5.69
CA GLN A 189 18.32 -17.59 -5.22
C GLN A 189 18.27 -18.58 -6.39
N LYS A 190 17.53 -18.26 -7.47
CA LYS A 190 17.45 -19.11 -8.68
C LYS A 190 18.82 -19.26 -9.35
N ALA A 191 19.58 -18.18 -9.48
CA ALA A 191 20.91 -18.22 -10.07
C ALA A 191 21.90 -19.10 -9.26
N LYS A 192 21.81 -19.08 -7.92
CA LYS A 192 22.61 -19.95 -7.06
C LYS A 192 22.23 -21.43 -7.22
N ALA A 193 20.93 -21.72 -7.26
CA ALA A 193 20.44 -23.09 -7.45
C ALA A 193 20.95 -23.69 -8.79
N VAL A 194 20.88 -22.93 -9.89
CA VAL A 194 21.36 -23.38 -11.21
C VAL A 194 22.86 -23.69 -11.19
N LYS A 195 23.69 -22.85 -10.55
CA LYS A 195 25.14 -23.07 -10.45
C LYS A 195 25.49 -24.35 -9.66
N GLN A 196 24.78 -24.60 -8.57
CA GLN A 196 24.99 -25.79 -7.76
C GLN A 196 24.62 -27.08 -8.51
N THR A 197 23.56 -27.05 -9.34
CA THR A 197 23.18 -28.19 -10.18
C THR A 197 24.18 -28.46 -11.31
N SER A 198 24.80 -27.42 -11.88
CA SER A 198 25.85 -27.60 -12.91
C SER A 198 27.15 -28.18 -12.36
N GLU A 199 27.57 -27.78 -11.16
CA GLU A 199 28.81 -28.24 -10.52
C GLU A 199 28.72 -29.70 -10.02
N GLN A 200 27.52 -30.21 -9.72
CA GLN A 200 27.32 -31.61 -9.35
C GLN A 200 27.25 -32.58 -10.55
N SER A 201 27.19 -32.07 -11.78
CA SER A 201 27.17 -32.90 -13.01
C SER A 201 28.55 -33.21 -13.61
N GLN A 202 29.62 -32.65 -13.03
CA GLN A 202 31.01 -32.97 -13.38
C GLN A 202 31.69 -33.77 -12.26
N GLY A 203 31.41 -35.07 -12.21
CA GLY A 203 32.22 -36.05 -11.48
C GLY A 203 33.42 -36.54 -12.31
N PRO A 204 34.45 -37.17 -11.71
CA PRO A 204 35.77 -37.31 -12.32
C PRO A 204 35.75 -38.22 -13.55
N GLU A 205 36.28 -37.71 -14.67
CA GLU A 205 36.70 -38.54 -15.81
C GLU A 205 37.75 -39.55 -15.33
N GLU A 206 37.39 -40.84 -15.30
CA GLU A 206 38.36 -41.92 -15.25
C GLU A 206 39.12 -41.96 -16.59
N SER A 207 40.43 -41.77 -16.49
CA SER A 207 41.40 -41.90 -17.56
C SER A 207 41.31 -43.26 -18.26
N PRO A 208 41.34 -43.35 -19.61
CA PRO A 208 41.40 -44.64 -20.28
C PRO A 208 42.83 -45.19 -20.23
N GLU A 209 42.99 -46.32 -19.57
CA GLU A 209 44.21 -47.13 -19.59
C GLU A 209 44.32 -47.91 -20.91
N SER A 210 45.53 -47.91 -21.44
CA SER A 210 45.99 -48.41 -22.73
C SER A 210 45.88 -49.93 -22.92
N SER A 211 45.45 -50.38 -24.10
CA SER A 211 45.98 -51.61 -24.71
C SER A 211 45.88 -51.56 -26.25
N GLU A 212 47.01 -51.88 -26.89
CA GLU A 212 47.25 -51.95 -28.34
C GLU A 212 46.61 -53.21 -29.00
N PRO A 213 46.54 -53.25 -30.35
CA PRO A 213 45.70 -54.18 -31.12
C PRO A 213 46.48 -55.34 -31.77
N GLU A 214 45.77 -56.41 -32.17
CA GLU A 214 46.19 -57.43 -33.18
C GLU A 214 44.95 -58.27 -33.66
N PRO A 215 44.99 -58.98 -34.81
CA PRO A 215 44.01 -58.74 -35.88
C PRO A 215 43.24 -59.96 -36.44
N ALA A 216 42.26 -59.63 -37.29
CA ALA A 216 41.76 -60.33 -38.49
C ALA A 216 40.94 -61.65 -38.40
N GLY A 217 39.88 -61.66 -39.24
CA GLY A 217 39.09 -62.81 -39.68
C GLY A 217 37.61 -62.68 -39.27
N GLU A 218 36.57 -62.93 -40.08
CA GLU A 218 36.40 -63.33 -41.47
C GLU A 218 34.87 -63.20 -41.73
N ILE A 219 34.47 -62.63 -42.88
CA ILE A 219 33.32 -62.92 -43.77
C ILE A 219 32.00 -63.46 -43.09
N VAL A 220 30.80 -62.91 -43.29
CA VAL A 220 29.87 -63.26 -44.40
C VAL A 220 28.59 -62.39 -44.34
N SER A 221 28.22 -61.91 -45.53
CA SER A 221 26.94 -61.45 -46.09
C SER A 221 25.63 -61.57 -45.28
N ASP A 222 24.71 -60.61 -45.41
CA ASP A 222 23.72 -60.64 -46.50
C ASP A 222 22.98 -59.30 -46.70
N LYS A 223 22.74 -59.03 -47.99
CA LYS A 223 21.76 -58.20 -48.73
C LYS A 223 20.90 -57.15 -48.00
N SER A 224 20.93 -55.89 -48.49
CA SER A 224 20.00 -55.31 -49.51
C SER A 224 18.69 -54.85 -48.87
N GLU A 225 18.21 -53.61 -48.96
CA GLU A 225 18.03 -52.79 -50.16
C GLU A 225 18.14 -51.28 -49.90
N THR A 226 18.53 -50.61 -50.97
CA THR A 226 18.67 -49.16 -51.23
C THR A 226 17.37 -48.72 -51.94
N ILE A 227 16.75 -47.54 -51.83
CA ILE A 227 17.01 -46.17 -52.38
C ILE A 227 15.65 -45.45 -52.15
N ALA A 228 15.55 -44.37 -51.36
CA ALA A 228 15.48 -42.94 -51.76
C ALA A 228 14.27 -42.50 -52.66
N PRO A 229 14.07 -41.19 -52.94
CA PRO A 229 13.26 -40.22 -52.19
C PRO A 229 12.11 -39.63 -53.07
N ILE A 230 11.51 -38.48 -52.68
CA ILE A 230 11.00 -37.36 -53.53
C ILE A 230 9.64 -36.77 -53.04
N SER A 231 9.74 -35.55 -52.48
CA SER A 231 8.98 -34.28 -52.67
C SER A 231 7.44 -34.08 -52.44
N PRO A 232 7.03 -32.84 -52.06
CA PRO A 232 5.65 -32.38 -51.75
C PRO A 232 4.93 -31.85 -53.03
N PRO A 233 3.66 -31.34 -53.10
CA PRO A 233 2.99 -30.31 -52.24
C PRO A 233 1.43 -30.37 -52.12
N GLN A 234 0.81 -29.46 -51.36
CA GLN A 234 -0.18 -28.45 -51.84
C GLN A 234 -1.17 -27.94 -50.77
N THR A 235 -1.34 -26.61 -50.85
CA THR A 235 -2.31 -25.70 -50.26
C THR A 235 -3.75 -25.97 -50.72
N ARG A 236 -4.74 -25.71 -49.85
CA ARG A 236 -6.11 -25.32 -50.28
C ARG A 236 -6.75 -24.35 -49.29
N THR A 237 -7.02 -23.17 -49.82
CA THR A 237 -7.94 -22.12 -49.37
C THR A 237 -9.38 -22.61 -49.27
N GLU A 238 -10.14 -22.20 -48.25
CA GLU A 238 -11.57 -21.84 -48.41
C GLU A 238 -11.91 -20.60 -47.55
N GLU A 239 -12.61 -19.69 -48.20
CA GLU A 239 -13.19 -18.41 -47.78
C GLU A 239 -14.69 -18.46 -48.16
N PHE A 240 -15.49 -17.52 -47.66
CA PHE A 240 -16.96 -17.30 -47.80
C PHE A 240 -17.85 -18.00 -46.77
N ALA A 241 -18.94 -17.45 -46.24
CA ALA A 241 -19.55 -16.10 -46.13
C ALA A 241 -20.78 -16.30 -45.21
N ASP A 242 -20.98 -15.47 -44.17
CA ASP A 242 -21.93 -14.36 -44.10
C ASP A 242 -23.42 -14.73 -44.24
N GLU A 243 -24.20 -14.59 -43.15
CA GLU A 243 -25.42 -13.75 -43.16
C GLU A 243 -26.05 -13.57 -41.76
N THR A 244 -26.03 -12.29 -41.36
CA THR A 244 -26.97 -11.47 -40.57
C THR A 244 -28.31 -12.02 -40.05
N LEU A 245 -28.70 -11.56 -38.85
CA LEU A 245 -29.98 -10.87 -38.60
C LEU A 245 -29.98 -10.15 -37.24
N ALA A 246 -30.55 -8.95 -37.22
CA ALA A 246 -30.44 -7.95 -36.16
C ALA A 246 -31.80 -7.61 -35.51
N THR A 247 -31.75 -7.27 -34.20
CA THR A 247 -32.63 -6.34 -33.41
C THR A 247 -34.11 -6.71 -33.14
N PRO A 248 -34.84 -6.12 -32.13
CA PRO A 248 -34.46 -5.01 -31.24
C PRO A 248 -34.86 -5.06 -29.73
N LEU A 249 -34.12 -4.25 -28.95
CA LEU A 249 -34.51 -3.22 -27.96
C LEU A 249 -35.95 -3.17 -27.37
N ALA A 250 -36.05 -3.20 -26.03
CA ALA A 250 -37.10 -2.56 -25.19
C ALA A 250 -36.58 -2.43 -23.74
N ALA A 251 -36.20 -1.24 -23.24
CA ALA A 251 -37.01 -0.15 -22.67
C ALA A 251 -37.43 -0.39 -21.18
N MET A 252 -36.80 0.38 -20.29
CA MET A 252 -37.17 0.60 -18.89
C MET A 252 -38.42 1.48 -18.76
N PRO A 253 -39.20 1.40 -17.66
CA PRO A 253 -40.09 2.48 -17.25
C PRO A 253 -39.47 3.34 -16.13
N LYS A 254 -39.66 4.66 -16.24
CA LYS A 254 -39.46 5.68 -15.21
C LYS A 254 -40.85 6.28 -14.85
N PRO A 255 -40.95 7.05 -13.75
CA PRO A 255 -42.14 7.10 -12.91
C PRO A 255 -43.15 8.18 -13.32
N ASP A 256 -44.43 7.91 -13.07
CA ASP A 256 -45.48 8.91 -13.15
C ASP A 256 -45.63 9.68 -11.84
N THR A 257 -45.77 10.99 -12.02
CA THR A 257 -46.04 11.99 -11.00
C THR A 257 -47.50 12.38 -11.19
N GLU A 258 -48.34 12.28 -10.16
CA GLU A 258 -49.56 13.11 -10.11
C GLU A 258 -50.01 13.38 -8.68
N THR A 259 -49.89 14.65 -8.34
CA THR A 259 -50.51 15.42 -7.25
C THR A 259 -52.04 15.26 -7.27
N THR A 260 -52.72 15.30 -6.11
CA THR A 260 -53.93 16.14 -5.87
C THR A 260 -54.54 15.91 -4.46
N THR A 261 -54.43 16.97 -3.65
CA THR A 261 -55.31 17.53 -2.59
C THR A 261 -56.20 16.67 -1.67
N LYS A 262 -56.02 16.95 -0.37
CA LYS A 262 -57.01 17.26 0.70
C LYS A 262 -58.50 17.01 0.40
N ASN A 263 -59.17 16.34 1.34
CA ASN A 263 -60.35 16.91 2.01
C ASN A 263 -60.60 16.28 3.39
N VAL A 264 -60.95 17.17 4.33
CA VAL A 264 -61.45 16.95 5.69
C VAL A 264 -62.98 17.00 5.63
N SER A 265 -63.66 16.17 6.41
CA SER A 265 -65.01 16.46 6.90
C SER A 265 -65.32 15.64 8.15
N ASP A 266 -65.70 16.38 9.19
CA ASP A 266 -66.19 16.00 10.50
C ASP A 266 -67.56 15.28 10.45
N GLU A 267 -67.86 14.42 11.43
CA GLU A 267 -68.89 14.65 12.48
C GLU A 267 -69.17 13.39 13.34
N ASP A 268 -69.44 13.68 14.61
CA ASP A 268 -69.51 12.91 15.87
C ASP A 268 -70.98 12.43 16.17
N PRO A 269 -71.48 12.10 17.40
CA PRO A 269 -70.90 11.61 18.68
C PRO A 269 -71.77 10.54 19.42
N GLN A 270 -71.41 10.23 20.70
CA GLN A 270 -72.19 9.77 21.89
C GLN A 270 -71.73 8.40 22.47
N THR A 271 -71.48 8.16 23.79
CA THR A 271 -71.77 8.88 25.05
C THR A 271 -71.03 8.27 26.27
N ALA A 272 -70.55 9.13 27.19
CA ALA A 272 -70.56 9.10 28.69
C ALA A 272 -69.90 8.00 29.59
N GLU A 273 -68.76 8.37 30.23
CA GLU A 273 -68.39 8.49 31.70
C GLU A 273 -68.90 7.54 32.82
N PRO A 274 -68.28 7.44 34.05
CA PRO A 274 -67.35 8.41 34.73
C PRO A 274 -66.10 7.84 35.51
N GLU A 275 -65.23 8.75 35.99
CA GLU A 275 -64.06 8.54 36.89
C GLU A 275 -64.41 8.26 38.38
N PRO A 276 -63.41 7.97 39.24
CA PRO A 276 -62.96 9.05 40.16
C PRO A 276 -61.45 9.14 40.48
N THR A 277 -61.02 10.38 40.70
CA THR A 277 -59.72 10.89 41.14
C THR A 277 -59.37 10.58 42.61
N LYS A 278 -58.10 10.26 42.95
CA LYS A 278 -57.51 10.53 44.29
C LYS A 278 -55.99 10.76 44.29
N VAL A 279 -55.63 11.99 44.69
CA VAL A 279 -54.64 12.42 45.71
C VAL A 279 -53.14 12.14 45.49
N TYR A 280 -52.41 13.25 45.32
CA TYR A 280 -50.96 13.41 45.51
C TYR A 280 -50.53 13.17 46.97
N THR A 281 -49.50 12.36 47.18
CA THR A 281 -48.62 12.44 48.36
C THR A 281 -47.17 12.22 47.95
N ALA A 282 -46.31 13.18 48.31
CA ALA A 282 -44.87 13.15 48.13
C ALA A 282 -44.20 12.05 48.98
N LYS A 283 -43.22 11.33 48.41
CA LYS A 283 -42.21 10.57 49.14
C LYS A 283 -40.85 10.63 48.42
N SER A 284 -39.83 10.72 49.27
CA SER A 284 -38.42 11.11 49.12
C SER A 284 -37.57 10.37 48.07
N PRO A 285 -36.42 10.95 47.65
CA PRO A 285 -35.59 10.43 46.55
C PRO A 285 -34.75 9.21 46.98
N PRO A 286 -34.46 8.25 46.07
CA PRO A 286 -33.53 7.17 46.36
C PRO A 286 -32.07 7.64 46.25
N GLN A 287 -31.28 7.10 47.17
CA GLN A 287 -29.93 7.47 47.55
C GLN A 287 -28.84 7.21 46.49
N ASN A 288 -27.79 8.04 46.56
CA ASN A 288 -26.53 8.01 45.83
C ASN A 288 -25.89 6.61 45.73
N LYS A 289 -25.46 6.23 44.52
CA LYS A 289 -24.36 5.29 44.29
C LYS A 289 -23.04 6.07 44.12
N PRO A 290 -21.91 5.59 44.63
CA PRO A 290 -20.66 6.34 44.64
C PRO A 290 -20.09 6.50 43.22
N GLN A 291 -19.84 7.75 42.83
CA GLN A 291 -18.94 8.10 41.74
C GLN A 291 -17.54 7.58 42.09
N GLN A 292 -17.05 6.61 41.31
CA GLN A 292 -15.63 6.28 41.32
C GLN A 292 -14.89 7.41 40.61
N HIS A 293 -14.05 8.10 41.37
CA HIS A 293 -13.10 9.09 40.88
C HIS A 293 -12.23 8.48 39.78
N ALA A 294 -12.31 9.03 38.57
CA ALA A 294 -11.28 8.87 37.58
C ALA A 294 -10.01 9.59 38.09
N GLU A 295 -8.88 8.89 38.04
CA GLU A 295 -7.55 9.42 38.34
C GLU A 295 -7.31 10.74 37.58
N PRO A 296 -6.91 11.84 38.25
CA PRO A 296 -6.81 13.18 37.66
C PRO A 296 -5.70 13.32 36.59
N GLY A 297 -4.90 12.27 36.38
CA GLY A 297 -3.91 12.20 35.30
C GLY A 297 -4.46 11.75 33.95
N SER A 298 -5.62 11.06 33.88
CA SER A 298 -6.12 10.47 32.63
C SER A 298 -6.64 11.53 31.65
N GLU A 299 -7.40 12.52 32.13
CA GLU A 299 -7.91 13.61 31.28
C GLU A 299 -6.81 14.58 30.84
N THR A 300 -5.85 14.88 31.72
CA THR A 300 -4.72 15.75 31.39
C THR A 300 -3.76 15.08 30.41
N HIS A 301 -3.45 13.79 30.58
CA HIS A 301 -2.68 13.04 29.59
C HIS A 301 -3.41 12.95 28.25
N HIS A 302 -4.73 12.74 28.26
CA HIS A 302 -5.54 12.71 27.05
C HIS A 302 -5.55 14.06 26.32
N LEU A 303 -5.72 15.16 27.05
CA LEU A 303 -5.61 16.51 26.51
C LEU A 303 -4.21 16.81 25.96
N LEU A 304 -3.17 16.35 26.64
CA LEU A 304 -1.79 16.51 26.18
C LEU A 304 -1.51 15.70 24.92
N GLU A 305 -2.01 14.47 24.81
CA GLU A 305 -1.91 13.68 23.57
C GLU A 305 -2.71 14.33 22.43
N GLU A 306 -3.91 14.85 22.70
CA GLU A 306 -4.71 15.53 21.70
C GLU A 306 -4.04 16.83 21.21
N ILE A 307 -3.46 17.60 22.12
CA ILE A 307 -2.70 18.82 21.80
C ILE A 307 -1.44 18.47 21.01
N ALA A 308 -0.65 17.48 21.46
CA ALA A 308 0.53 17.01 20.74
C ALA A 308 0.19 16.53 19.33
N HIS A 309 -0.94 15.82 19.19
CA HIS A 309 -1.43 15.34 17.91
C HIS A 309 -1.90 16.49 16.99
N ARG A 310 -2.62 17.49 17.52
CA ARG A 310 -3.04 18.68 16.77
C ARG A 310 -1.84 19.52 16.31
N LEU A 311 -0.80 19.63 17.14
CA LEU A 311 0.44 20.32 16.77
C LEU A 311 1.16 19.58 15.64
N LYS A 312 1.27 18.24 15.73
CA LYS A 312 1.84 17.39 14.67
C LYS A 312 1.05 17.47 13.36
N ARG A 313 -0.27 17.64 13.43
CA ARG A 313 -1.15 17.86 12.26
C ARG A 313 -0.92 19.22 11.61
N LYS A 314 -0.81 20.29 12.40
CA LYS A 314 -0.55 21.65 11.89
C LYS A 314 0.81 21.74 11.18
N ASP A 315 1.81 21.02 11.71
CA ASP A 315 3.13 20.95 11.09
C ASP A 315 3.08 20.21 9.73
N ARG A 316 2.31 19.11 9.64
CA ARG A 316 2.10 18.35 8.38
C ARG A 316 1.41 19.16 7.28
N GLU A 317 0.36 19.90 7.60
CA GLU A 317 -0.35 20.72 6.59
C GLU A 317 0.51 21.93 6.15
N GLY A 318 1.33 22.50 7.04
CA GLY A 318 2.29 23.56 6.70
C GLY A 318 3.44 23.08 5.81
N LEU A 319 4.04 21.92 6.11
CA LEU A 319 5.18 21.37 5.37
C LEU A 319 4.84 20.94 3.93
N TYR A 320 3.63 20.42 3.67
CA TYR A 320 3.21 20.02 2.32
C TYR A 320 2.67 21.19 1.48
N GLN A 321 2.11 22.23 2.10
CA GLN A 321 1.68 23.46 1.41
C GLN A 321 2.86 24.35 1.01
N GLU A 322 4.02 24.23 1.67
CA GLU A 322 5.19 25.06 1.36
C GLU A 322 6.06 24.54 0.21
N PHE A 323 6.08 23.22 -0.05
CA PHE A 323 6.84 22.63 -1.16
C PHE A 323 6.07 22.66 -2.48
N SER A 324 5.83 23.88 -2.98
CA SER A 324 5.38 24.06 -4.37
C SER A 324 6.56 23.89 -5.32
N VAL A 325 6.43 22.98 -6.29
CA VAL A 325 7.39 22.77 -7.38
C VAL A 325 7.70 24.09 -8.10
N PHE A 326 6.71 25.00 -8.21
CA PHE A 326 6.89 26.32 -8.79
C PHE A 326 7.81 27.22 -7.95
N LYS A 327 7.77 27.15 -6.62
CA LYS A 327 8.71 27.88 -5.73
C LYS A 327 10.14 27.37 -5.88
N LEU A 328 10.32 26.05 -5.96
CA LEU A 328 11.65 25.45 -6.16
C LEU A 328 12.23 25.86 -7.52
N LEU A 329 11.44 25.74 -8.59
CA LEU A 329 11.84 26.14 -9.94
C LEU A 329 12.14 27.64 -10.03
N SER A 330 11.29 28.47 -9.42
CA SER A 330 11.49 29.91 -9.30
C SER A 330 12.82 30.25 -8.60
N LEU A 331 13.16 29.57 -7.51
CA LEU A 331 14.41 29.79 -6.78
C LEU A 331 15.64 29.41 -7.63
N MET A 332 15.59 28.28 -8.34
CA MET A 332 16.67 27.87 -9.24
C MET A 332 16.90 28.87 -10.36
N ILE A 333 15.83 29.35 -11.01
CA ILE A 333 15.93 30.34 -12.09
C ILE A 333 16.43 31.69 -11.55
N GLN A 334 16.04 32.08 -10.33
CA GLN A 334 16.52 33.31 -9.70
C GLN A 334 18.04 33.30 -9.47
N VAL A 335 18.61 32.17 -9.04
CA VAL A 335 20.06 32.03 -8.87
C VAL A 335 20.79 32.21 -10.20
N VAL A 336 20.26 31.61 -11.29
CA VAL A 336 20.82 31.76 -12.63
C VAL A 336 20.72 33.22 -13.11
N ALA A 337 19.60 33.89 -12.90
CA ALA A 337 19.38 35.28 -13.29
C ALA A 337 20.34 36.26 -12.59
N VAL A 338 20.61 36.05 -11.30
CA VAL A 338 21.59 36.85 -10.54
C VAL A 338 23.00 36.59 -11.06
N PHE A 339 23.33 35.34 -11.35
CA PHE A 339 24.64 34.97 -11.87
C PHE A 339 24.91 35.58 -13.27
N THR A 340 23.91 35.56 -14.16
CA THR A 340 24.03 36.21 -15.48
C THR A 340 24.18 37.72 -15.38
N LEU A 341 23.54 38.36 -14.39
CA LEU A 341 23.67 39.79 -14.13
C LEU A 341 25.07 40.15 -13.62
N ILE A 342 25.64 39.32 -12.72
CA ILE A 342 27.02 39.48 -12.23
C ILE A 342 28.02 39.35 -13.38
N ILE A 343 27.88 38.32 -14.23
CA ILE A 343 28.75 38.15 -15.41
C ILE A 343 28.64 39.37 -16.34
N SER A 344 27.42 39.86 -16.55
CA SER A 344 27.20 41.03 -17.38
C SER A 344 27.89 42.28 -16.83
N LEU A 345 27.85 42.48 -15.51
CA LEU A 345 28.55 43.58 -14.84
C LEU A 345 30.07 43.43 -14.97
N CYS A 346 30.59 42.20 -14.83
CA CYS A 346 32.01 41.91 -15.06
C CYS A 346 32.44 42.21 -16.51
N PHE A 347 31.60 41.91 -17.51
CA PHE A 347 31.87 42.24 -18.90
C PHE A 347 31.81 43.73 -19.16
N TRP A 348 30.87 44.45 -18.54
CA TRP A 348 30.78 45.91 -18.62
C TRP A 348 32.02 46.61 -18.03
N LEU A 349 32.58 46.07 -16.94
CA LEU A 349 33.78 46.60 -16.29
C LEU A 349 35.08 46.17 -16.96
N SER A 350 35.04 45.20 -17.89
CA SER A 350 36.22 44.68 -18.56
C SER A 350 36.52 45.47 -19.84
N PRO A 351 37.68 46.15 -19.94
CA PRO A 351 38.03 46.95 -21.12
C PRO A 351 38.33 46.11 -22.38
N LYS A 352 38.31 44.78 -22.27
CA LYS A 352 38.63 43.84 -23.35
C LYS A 352 37.40 43.23 -24.03
N VAL A 353 36.22 43.34 -23.41
CA VAL A 353 34.98 42.73 -23.91
C VAL A 353 34.09 43.87 -24.41
N GLY A 354 33.67 43.82 -25.67
CA GLY A 354 32.82 44.86 -26.26
C GLY A 354 31.50 45.00 -25.50
N GLY A 355 31.02 46.24 -25.34
CA GLY A 355 29.78 46.54 -24.61
C GLY A 355 28.54 45.81 -25.16
N GLU A 356 28.57 45.37 -26.41
CA GLU A 356 27.52 44.55 -27.04
C GLU A 356 27.27 43.23 -26.30
N ALA A 357 28.33 42.55 -25.83
CA ALA A 357 28.19 41.30 -25.09
C ALA A 357 27.53 41.52 -23.71
N ALA A 358 27.81 42.66 -23.06
CA ALA A 358 27.15 43.03 -21.81
C ALA A 358 25.66 43.33 -22.03
N VAL A 359 25.30 44.04 -23.10
CA VAL A 359 23.90 44.33 -23.42
C VAL A 359 23.09 43.05 -23.68
N ILE A 360 23.66 42.08 -24.40
CA ILE A 360 23.02 40.79 -24.65
C ILE A 360 22.77 40.03 -23.33
N MET A 361 23.75 40.01 -22.43
CA MET A 361 23.65 39.33 -21.14
C MET A 361 22.65 40.00 -20.17
N ILE A 362 22.53 41.34 -20.22
CA ILE A 362 21.46 42.07 -19.53
C ILE A 362 20.09 41.63 -20.05
N GLY A 363 19.94 41.51 -21.37
CA GLY A 363 18.70 41.05 -22.00
C GLY A 363 18.26 39.67 -21.51
N TYR A 364 19.18 38.70 -21.45
CA TYR A 364 18.90 37.37 -20.90
C TYR A 364 18.51 37.40 -19.42
N SER A 365 19.20 38.23 -18.61
CA SER A 365 18.90 38.37 -17.19
C SER A 365 17.50 38.93 -16.95
N ILE A 366 17.07 39.92 -17.76
CA ILE A 366 15.71 40.47 -17.71
C ILE A 366 14.67 39.41 -18.10
N ALA A 367 14.92 38.65 -19.17
CA ALA A 367 14.00 37.59 -19.60
C ALA A 367 13.83 36.50 -18.53
N LEU A 368 14.92 36.06 -17.90
CA LEU A 368 14.87 35.10 -16.80
C LEU A 368 14.12 35.65 -15.58
N GLN A 369 14.30 36.94 -15.26
CA GLN A 369 13.58 37.59 -14.17
C GLN A 369 12.07 37.67 -14.42
N LEU A 370 11.64 37.91 -15.67
CA LEU A 370 10.23 37.89 -16.04
C LEU A 370 9.60 36.50 -15.89
N ILE A 371 10.36 35.44 -16.22
CA ILE A 371 9.92 34.05 -16.02
C ILE A 371 9.74 33.74 -14.53
N VAL A 372 10.66 34.18 -13.67
CA VAL A 372 10.54 34.04 -12.21
C VAL A 372 9.27 34.71 -11.69
N ILE A 373 9.02 35.96 -12.11
CA ILE A 373 7.83 36.71 -11.70
C ILE A 373 6.55 35.98 -12.15
N ALA A 374 6.51 35.47 -13.38
CA ALA A 374 5.37 34.71 -13.88
C ALA A 374 5.10 33.44 -13.06
N LEU A 375 6.15 32.68 -12.72
CA LEU A 375 6.03 31.47 -11.89
C LEU A 375 5.54 31.78 -10.47
N LEU A 376 5.99 32.88 -9.88
CA LEU A 376 5.53 33.34 -8.56
C LEU A 376 4.07 33.84 -8.60
N MET A 377 3.67 34.53 -9.66
CA MET A 377 2.28 34.99 -9.83
C MET A 377 1.33 33.82 -10.06
N MET A 378 1.74 32.80 -10.81
CA MET A 378 0.96 31.56 -10.97
C MET A 378 0.77 30.85 -9.64
N HIS A 379 1.82 30.76 -8.81
CA HIS A 379 1.72 30.18 -7.46
C HIS A 379 0.80 30.98 -6.53
N SER A 380 0.72 32.30 -6.65
CA SER A 380 -0.13 33.14 -5.78
C SER A 380 -1.63 33.08 -6.09
N ARG A 381 -2.03 32.40 -7.17
CA ARG A 381 -3.41 32.30 -7.64
C ARG A 381 -4.10 30.98 -7.29
N ASP A 382 -3.35 30.01 -6.78
CA ASP A 382 -3.83 28.74 -6.23
C ASP A 382 -3.80 28.79 -4.69
#